data_AF-A0A3N5WUK5-F1
#
_entry.id   AF-A0A3N5WUK5-F1
#
_cell.length_a   1.000
_cell.length_b   1.000
_cell.length_c   1.000
_cell.angle_alpha   90.00
_cell.angle_beta   90.00
_cell.angle_gamma   90.00
#
_symmetry.space_group_name_H-M   'P 1'
#
loop_
_entity.id
_entity.type
_entity.pdbx_description
1 polymer ?
#
loop_
_entity_poly.entity_id
_entity_poly.type
_entity_poly.pdbx_seq_one_letter_code
_entity_poly.pdbx_strand_id
1 'polypeptide(L)'
;YGDTFPEPQGLLSATPRLPGTDNRTMHTSYGNAIYLRDTPEETTRKVMSMYTDPTRLHADDPGHVEGNPVFAYHDAFNRDQEEVEELKTRYVAGKVGDVEVKRKLSAALNEYLAPIRQRREAFSAHPDDVIDILRAGTLRAREQANKTLAEVHEKMGLATSLLASEMTERTSIPSTGRSFSSGLPPEPLLYIP
;
A
#
# COMPACT_ATOMS: atom_id res chain seq x y z
N TYR A 1 18.35 21.49 -21.89
CA TYR A 1 17.24 22.36 -21.44
C TYR A 1 17.41 22.82 -19.98
N GLY A 2 18.59 22.74 -19.34
CA GLY A 2 18.79 23.14 -17.94
C GLY A 2 18.24 22.14 -16.91
N ASP A 3 18.53 22.37 -15.63
CA ASP A 3 18.13 21.50 -14.51
C ASP A 3 16.65 21.66 -14.19
N THR A 4 15.84 20.61 -14.41
CA THR A 4 14.36 20.67 -14.32
C THR A 4 13.77 19.55 -13.45
N PHE A 5 14.29 18.34 -13.58
CA PHE A 5 13.84 17.20 -12.79
C PHE A 5 14.88 16.90 -11.72
N PRO A 6 14.49 16.90 -10.42
CA PRO A 6 15.37 16.38 -9.39
C PRO A 6 15.60 14.88 -9.62
N GLU A 7 16.81 14.40 -9.37
CA GLU A 7 17.12 12.98 -9.46
C GLU A 7 16.45 12.22 -8.30
N PRO A 8 15.54 11.27 -8.60
CA PRO A 8 14.85 10.53 -7.56
C PRO A 8 15.82 9.63 -6.79
N GLN A 9 15.76 9.68 -5.47
CA GLN A 9 16.55 8.81 -4.58
C GLN A 9 15.77 7.54 -4.25
N GLY A 10 16.47 6.41 -4.20
CA GLY A 10 15.88 5.13 -3.81
C GLY A 10 15.60 5.08 -2.31
N LEU A 11 14.36 4.74 -1.92
CA LEU A 11 14.01 4.40 -0.54
C LEU A 11 14.03 2.87 -0.38
N LEU A 12 15.13 2.33 0.17
CA LEU A 12 15.33 0.90 0.33
C LEU A 12 14.73 0.41 1.66
N SER A 13 13.98 -0.69 1.61
CA SER A 13 13.54 -1.41 2.81
C SER A 13 14.57 -2.46 3.20
N ALA A 14 14.84 -2.59 4.50
CA ALA A 14 15.66 -3.66 5.05
C ALA A 14 14.87 -4.98 5.21
N THR A 15 13.54 -4.94 5.09
CA THR A 15 12.69 -6.09 5.34
C THR A 15 12.59 -6.98 4.10
N PRO A 16 12.82 -8.30 4.24
CA PRO A 16 12.65 -9.24 3.15
C PRO A 16 11.19 -9.29 2.69
N ARG A 17 10.97 -9.68 1.43
CA ARG A 17 9.62 -9.88 0.89
C ARG A 17 8.92 -11.01 1.65
N LEU A 18 7.64 -10.81 1.96
CA LEU A 18 6.81 -11.85 2.57
C LEU A 18 6.60 -13.01 1.57
N PRO A 19 6.85 -14.27 1.99
CA PRO A 19 6.53 -15.43 1.17
C PRO A 19 5.00 -15.62 1.08
N GLY A 20 4.55 -16.28 0.03
CA GLY A 20 3.19 -16.79 -0.07
C GLY A 20 2.96 -17.97 0.88
N THR A 21 1.71 -18.41 1.00
CA THR A 21 1.35 -19.52 1.88
C THR A 21 2.01 -20.86 1.51
N ASP A 22 2.64 -20.94 0.34
CA ASP A 22 3.34 -22.10 -0.22
C ASP A 22 4.87 -21.93 -0.26
N ASN A 23 5.41 -20.93 0.45
CA ASN A 23 6.82 -20.58 0.50
C ASN A 23 7.44 -20.06 -0.83
N ARG A 24 6.62 -19.77 -1.84
CA ARG A 24 7.05 -19.08 -3.07
C ARG A 24 6.80 -17.57 -2.94
N THR A 25 7.16 -16.78 -3.94
CA THR A 25 6.73 -15.36 -3.98
C THR A 25 5.21 -15.27 -3.91
N MET A 26 4.68 -14.38 -3.06
CA MET A 26 3.25 -14.16 -2.97
C MET A 26 2.72 -13.52 -4.24
N HIS A 27 1.74 -14.16 -4.88
CA HIS A 27 1.04 -13.66 -6.06
C HIS A 27 -0.44 -14.03 -6.00
N THR A 28 -1.29 -13.08 -6.40
CA THR A 28 -2.74 -13.29 -6.44
C THR A 28 -3.15 -14.42 -7.39
N SER A 29 -2.46 -14.55 -8.53
CA SER A 29 -2.71 -15.60 -9.53
C SER A 29 -2.31 -17.00 -9.08
N TYR A 30 -1.42 -17.13 -8.10
CA TYR A 30 -0.99 -18.43 -7.57
C TYR A 30 -1.92 -18.96 -6.49
N GLY A 31 -2.88 -18.14 -6.03
CA GLY A 31 -3.76 -18.51 -4.92
C GLY A 31 -3.04 -18.64 -3.57
N ASN A 32 -1.80 -18.14 -3.47
CA ASN A 32 -0.96 -18.23 -2.26
C ASN A 32 -0.96 -16.94 -1.41
N ALA A 33 -1.94 -16.06 -1.62
CA ALA A 33 -2.04 -14.76 -0.97
C ALA A 33 -3.08 -14.75 0.16
N ILE A 34 -2.71 -14.12 1.27
CA ILE A 34 -3.64 -13.69 2.34
C ILE A 34 -4.01 -12.24 2.04
N TYR A 35 -5.28 -11.97 1.76
CA TYR A 35 -5.74 -10.63 1.41
C TYR A 35 -6.12 -9.83 2.66
N LEU A 36 -5.91 -8.52 2.60
CA LEU A 36 -6.35 -7.59 3.64
C LEU A 36 -7.87 -7.59 3.86
N ARG A 37 -8.63 -8.05 2.86
CA ARG A 37 -10.10 -8.15 2.90
C ARG A 37 -10.61 -9.50 3.40
N ASP A 38 -9.73 -10.50 3.56
CA ASP A 38 -10.16 -11.83 3.99
C ASP A 38 -10.85 -11.74 5.34
N THR A 39 -11.92 -12.50 5.51
CA THR A 39 -12.60 -12.69 6.80
C THR A 39 -11.66 -13.36 7.82
N PRO A 40 -11.94 -13.25 9.13
CA PRO A 40 -11.15 -13.95 10.14
C PRO A 40 -11.00 -15.46 9.85
N GLU A 41 -12.08 -16.09 9.39
CA GLU A 41 -12.14 -17.51 9.08
C GLU A 41 -11.33 -17.87 7.83
N GLU A 42 -11.38 -17.04 6.79
CA GLU A 42 -10.56 -17.22 5.59
C GLU A 42 -9.07 -17.06 5.88
N THR A 43 -8.69 -16.06 6.69
CA THR A 43 -7.32 -15.86 7.14
C THR A 43 -6.82 -17.06 7.92
N THR A 44 -7.59 -17.52 8.92
CA THR A 44 -7.23 -18.72 9.68
C THR A 44 -7.11 -19.95 8.78
N ARG A 45 -8.05 -20.17 7.86
CA ARG A 45 -7.99 -21.31 6.93
C ARG A 45 -6.72 -21.30 6.08
N LYS A 46 -6.36 -20.13 5.52
CA LYS A 46 -5.15 -19.97 4.70
C LYS A 46 -3.87 -20.19 5.51
N VAL A 47 -3.82 -19.69 6.75
CA VAL A 47 -2.69 -19.91 7.66
C VAL A 47 -2.57 -21.37 8.05
N MET A 48 -3.68 -22.05 8.31
CA MET A 48 -3.67 -23.48 8.64
C MET A 48 -3.14 -24.34 7.48
N SER A 49 -3.46 -23.97 6.24
CA SER A 49 -2.93 -24.62 5.01
C SER A 49 -1.50 -24.20 4.63
N MET A 50 -0.87 -23.31 5.40
CA MET A 50 0.44 -22.78 5.06
C MET A 50 1.50 -23.90 5.07
N TYR A 51 2.41 -23.85 4.09
CA TYR A 51 3.58 -24.72 4.03
C TYR A 51 4.43 -24.56 5.30
N THR A 52 4.87 -25.68 5.85
CA THR A 52 5.83 -25.76 6.95
C THR A 52 6.97 -26.68 6.54
N ASP A 53 7.88 -26.97 7.46
CA ASP A 53 9.03 -27.83 7.20
C ASP A 53 8.59 -29.25 6.75
N PRO A 54 8.88 -29.67 5.50
CA PRO A 54 8.47 -30.97 4.98
C PRO A 54 9.27 -32.12 5.61
N THR A 55 10.40 -31.82 6.26
CA THR A 55 11.23 -32.83 6.93
C THR A 55 10.64 -33.22 8.29
N ARG A 56 9.65 -32.47 8.77
CA ARG A 56 8.96 -32.70 10.03
C ARG A 56 7.71 -33.56 9.81
N LEU A 57 7.77 -34.81 10.23
CA LEU A 57 6.64 -35.75 10.05
C LEU A 57 5.73 -35.78 11.29
N HIS A 58 6.30 -35.60 12.48
CA HIS A 58 5.58 -35.60 13.76
C HIS A 58 5.81 -34.30 14.53
N ALA A 59 4.88 -33.99 15.43
CA ALA A 59 4.99 -32.80 16.28
C ALA A 59 6.21 -32.83 17.21
N ASP A 60 6.73 -34.01 17.50
CA ASP A 60 7.90 -34.18 18.37
C ASP A 60 9.23 -34.15 17.61
N ASP A 61 9.18 -34.09 16.27
CA ASP A 61 10.39 -33.97 15.44
C ASP A 61 10.93 -32.53 15.51
N PRO A 62 12.25 -32.34 15.69
CA PRO A 62 12.91 -31.05 15.53
C PRO A 62 12.63 -30.43 14.15
N GLY A 63 12.28 -29.15 14.13
CA GLY A 63 12.01 -28.43 12.88
C GLY A 63 12.97 -27.27 12.63
N HIS A 64 12.98 -26.77 11.39
CA HIS A 64 13.76 -25.61 10.98
C HIS A 64 12.90 -24.33 10.92
N VAL A 65 13.42 -23.25 11.49
CA VAL A 65 12.80 -21.91 11.44
C VAL A 65 13.17 -21.20 10.14
N GLU A 66 14.41 -21.36 9.69
CA GLU A 66 14.90 -20.76 8.45
C GLU A 66 14.14 -21.34 7.24
N GLY A 67 13.65 -20.45 6.37
CA GLY A 67 12.86 -20.84 5.20
C GLY A 67 11.44 -21.31 5.52
N ASN A 68 10.97 -21.21 6.76
CA ASN A 68 9.59 -21.52 7.13
C ASN A 68 8.72 -20.25 7.05
N PRO A 69 7.72 -20.20 6.14
CA PRO A 69 6.91 -19.01 5.96
C PRO A 69 6.06 -18.68 7.20
N VAL A 70 5.71 -19.66 8.04
CA VAL A 70 4.94 -19.41 9.28
C VAL A 70 5.72 -18.52 10.23
N PHE A 71 7.03 -18.76 10.41
CA PHE A 71 7.86 -17.92 11.27
C PHE A 71 8.17 -16.57 10.65
N ALA A 72 8.35 -16.49 9.33
CA ALA A 72 8.50 -15.20 8.64
C ALA A 72 7.27 -14.29 8.86
N TYR A 73 6.08 -14.86 8.95
CA TYR A 73 4.87 -14.09 9.27
C TYR A 73 4.75 -13.75 10.75
N HIS A 74 5.17 -14.64 11.65
CA HIS A 74 5.24 -14.30 13.08
C HIS A 74 6.15 -13.11 13.31
N ASP A 75 7.34 -13.10 12.70
CA ASP A 75 8.31 -12.01 12.83
C ASP A 75 7.74 -10.67 12.33
N ALA A 76 6.94 -10.71 11.25
CA ALA A 76 6.38 -9.52 10.62
C ALA A 76 5.12 -8.98 11.31
N PHE A 77 4.27 -9.85 11.87
CA PHE A 77 2.92 -9.47 12.30
C PHE A 77 2.62 -9.71 13.78
N ASN A 78 3.36 -10.60 14.45
CA ASN A 78 3.15 -10.81 15.88
C ASN A 78 3.78 -9.66 16.67
N ARG A 79 3.01 -9.03 17.57
CA ARG A 79 3.50 -7.93 18.40
C ARG A 79 4.28 -8.42 19.60
N ASP A 80 3.99 -9.63 20.06
CA ASP A 80 4.71 -10.28 21.16
C ASP A 80 5.92 -11.03 20.60
N GLN A 81 7.05 -10.33 20.54
CA GLN A 81 8.30 -10.89 20.02
C GLN A 81 8.92 -11.91 20.98
N GLU A 82 8.62 -11.84 22.29
CA GLU A 82 9.09 -12.83 23.26
C GLU A 82 8.39 -14.19 23.02
N GLU A 83 7.08 -14.16 22.77
CA GLU A 83 6.31 -15.36 22.37
C GLU A 83 6.88 -15.96 21.07
N VAL A 84 7.24 -15.15 20.09
CA VAL A 84 7.82 -15.63 18.83
C VAL A 84 9.13 -16.37 19.05
N GLU A 85 10.04 -15.81 19.86
CA GLU A 85 11.32 -16.45 20.18
C GLU A 85 11.14 -17.72 21.02
N GLU A 86 10.16 -17.77 21.93
CA GLU A 86 9.79 -18.99 22.66
C GLU A 86 9.30 -20.08 21.69
N LEU A 87 8.41 -19.71 20.75
CA LEU A 87 7.90 -20.64 19.75
C LEU A 87 9.00 -21.18 18.86
N LYS A 88 9.93 -20.33 18.39
CA LYS A 88 11.11 -20.75 17.61
C LYS A 88 11.95 -21.76 18.41
N THR A 89 12.24 -21.46 19.67
CA THR A 89 13.03 -22.32 20.55
C THR A 89 12.36 -23.69 20.75
N ARG A 90 11.05 -23.69 21.03
CA ARG A 90 10.28 -24.93 21.18
C ARG A 90 10.18 -25.70 19.86
N TYR A 91 10.10 -25.00 18.72
CA TYR A 91 9.97 -25.61 17.40
C TYR A 91 11.26 -26.36 17.00
N VAL A 92 12.41 -25.72 17.21
CA VAL A 92 13.73 -26.36 16.99
C VAL A 92 13.92 -27.54 17.95
N ALA A 93 13.41 -27.44 19.18
CA ALA A 93 13.49 -28.52 20.16
C ALA A 93 12.47 -29.66 19.96
N GLY A 94 11.57 -29.58 18.97
CA GLY A 94 10.50 -30.58 18.77
C GLY A 94 9.47 -30.59 19.91
N LYS A 95 9.23 -29.46 20.57
CA LYS A 95 8.32 -29.32 21.74
C LYS A 95 7.03 -28.54 21.44
N VAL A 96 6.75 -28.26 20.16
CA VAL A 96 5.54 -27.54 19.74
C VAL A 96 5.14 -27.95 18.33
N GLY A 97 3.91 -28.41 18.14
CA GLY A 97 3.41 -28.81 16.83
C GLY A 97 3.01 -27.62 15.93
N ASP A 98 3.03 -27.83 14.62
CA ASP A 98 2.67 -26.82 13.62
C ASP A 98 1.27 -26.22 13.84
N VAL A 99 0.33 -27.03 14.34
CA VAL A 99 -1.05 -26.58 14.63
C VAL A 99 -1.08 -25.50 15.70
N GLU A 100 -0.26 -25.62 16.75
CA GLU A 100 -0.20 -24.61 17.81
C GLU A 100 0.40 -23.31 17.29
N VAL A 101 1.54 -23.41 16.58
CA VAL A 101 2.21 -22.25 15.97
C VAL A 101 1.27 -21.52 15.02
N LYS A 102 0.63 -22.24 14.09
CA LYS A 102 -0.32 -21.66 13.12
C LYS A 102 -1.55 -21.04 13.77
N ARG A 103 -2.03 -21.58 14.90
CA ARG A 103 -3.14 -20.97 15.65
C ARG A 103 -2.74 -19.64 16.28
N LYS A 104 -1.56 -19.58 16.90
CA LYS A 104 -1.01 -18.32 17.43
C LYS A 104 -0.80 -17.30 16.32
N LEU A 105 -0.25 -17.71 15.18
CA LEU A 105 -0.12 -16.83 14.01
C LEU A 105 -1.47 -16.31 13.53
N SER A 106 -2.46 -17.19 13.42
CA SER A 106 -3.80 -16.82 12.96
C SER A 106 -4.45 -15.78 13.88
N ALA A 107 -4.25 -15.91 15.20
CA ALA A 107 -4.75 -14.94 16.16
C ALA A 107 -4.07 -13.57 15.98
N ALA A 108 -2.73 -13.54 15.93
CA ALA A 108 -1.95 -12.32 15.73
C ALA A 108 -2.31 -11.61 14.41
N LEU A 109 -2.42 -12.35 13.31
CA LEU A 109 -2.85 -11.81 12.02
C LEU A 109 -4.27 -11.26 12.07
N ASN A 110 -5.20 -11.95 12.74
CA ASN A 110 -6.57 -11.46 12.85
C ASN A 110 -6.69 -10.20 13.69
N GLU A 111 -5.90 -10.07 14.76
CA GLU A 111 -5.80 -8.84 15.54
C GLU A 111 -5.24 -7.70 14.67
N TYR A 112 -4.17 -7.96 13.93
CA TYR A 112 -3.56 -6.97 13.03
C TYR A 112 -4.52 -6.51 11.92
N LEU A 113 -5.28 -7.44 11.33
CA LEU A 113 -6.19 -7.16 10.23
C LEU A 113 -7.53 -6.56 10.69
N ALA A 114 -7.93 -6.73 11.96
CA ALA A 114 -9.19 -6.21 12.49
C ALA A 114 -9.42 -4.71 12.22
N PRO A 115 -8.51 -3.77 12.55
CA PRO A 115 -8.71 -2.36 12.26
C PRO A 115 -8.72 -2.03 10.75
N ILE A 116 -8.09 -2.85 9.92
CA ILE A 116 -8.11 -2.69 8.46
C ILE A 116 -9.48 -3.10 7.92
N ARG A 117 -10.03 -4.24 8.40
CA ARG A 117 -11.37 -4.73 8.04
C ARG A 117 -12.45 -3.73 8.43
N GLN A 118 -12.38 -3.19 9.66
CA GLN A 118 -13.32 -2.18 10.14
C GLN A 118 -13.31 -0.91 9.27
N ARG A 119 -12.13 -0.38 8.93
CA ARG A 119 -12.03 0.78 8.03
C ARG A 119 -12.57 0.46 6.64
N ARG A 120 -12.27 -0.71 6.10
CA ARG A 120 -12.80 -1.16 4.80
C ARG A 120 -14.31 -1.24 4.81
N GLU A 121 -14.92 -1.75 5.88
CA GLU A 121 -16.37 -1.85 6.01
C GLU A 121 -17.02 -0.45 6.05
N ALA A 122 -16.44 0.49 6.80
CA ALA A 122 -16.89 1.89 6.81
C ALA A 122 -16.85 2.51 5.40
N PHE A 123 -15.78 2.33 4.65
CA PHE A 123 -15.69 2.79 3.25
C PHE A 123 -16.60 2.02 2.29
N SER A 124 -16.95 0.77 2.60
CA SER A 124 -17.89 0.01 1.77
C SER A 124 -19.33 0.49 1.94
N ALA A 125 -19.67 1.08 3.09
CA ALA A 125 -20.96 1.73 3.34
C ALA A 125 -21.07 3.10 2.66
N HIS A 126 -19.94 3.78 2.41
CA HIS A 126 -19.86 5.09 1.79
C HIS A 126 -18.91 5.09 0.58
N PRO A 127 -19.29 4.44 -0.54
CA PRO A 127 -18.41 4.32 -1.71
C PRO A 127 -18.04 5.66 -2.35
N ASP A 128 -18.92 6.67 -2.23
CA ASP A 128 -18.67 8.02 -2.77
C ASP A 128 -17.47 8.70 -2.08
N ASP A 129 -17.23 8.42 -0.79
CA ASP A 129 -16.08 8.95 -0.06
C ASP A 129 -14.76 8.50 -0.70
N VAL A 130 -14.69 7.25 -1.17
CA VAL A 130 -13.52 6.72 -1.87
C VAL A 130 -13.30 7.46 -3.19
N ILE A 131 -14.38 7.73 -3.93
CA ILE A 131 -14.31 8.49 -5.19
C ILE A 131 -13.87 9.93 -4.94
N ASP A 132 -14.36 10.57 -3.90
CA ASP A 132 -13.98 11.93 -3.55
C ASP A 132 -12.52 12.04 -3.09
N ILE A 133 -12.02 11.05 -2.33
CA ILE A 133 -10.59 10.95 -1.97
C ILE A 133 -9.74 10.83 -3.24
N LEU A 134 -10.13 9.96 -4.18
CA LEU A 134 -9.42 9.80 -5.45
C LEU A 134 -9.44 11.09 -6.26
N ARG A 135 -10.60 11.74 -6.39
CA ARG A 135 -10.76 13.01 -7.11
C ARG A 135 -9.88 14.11 -6.51
N ALA A 136 -9.89 14.26 -5.18
CA ALA A 136 -9.06 15.23 -4.48
C ALA A 136 -7.56 14.96 -4.67
N GLY A 137 -7.15 13.69 -4.64
CA GLY A 137 -5.77 13.28 -4.95
C GLY A 137 -5.37 13.61 -6.38
N THR A 138 -6.23 13.31 -7.35
CA THR A 138 -6.01 13.62 -8.77
C THR A 138 -5.90 15.12 -9.02
N LEU A 139 -6.74 15.94 -8.40
CA LEU A 139 -6.67 17.40 -8.54
C LEU A 139 -5.33 17.95 -8.02
N ARG A 140 -4.89 17.52 -6.84
CA ARG A 140 -3.58 17.92 -6.28
C ARG A 140 -2.42 17.49 -7.17
N ALA A 141 -2.44 16.24 -7.65
CA ALA A 141 -1.40 15.73 -8.55
C ALA A 141 -1.38 16.48 -9.89
N ARG A 142 -2.56 16.81 -10.45
CA ARG A 142 -2.68 17.55 -11.70
C ARG A 142 -2.13 18.96 -11.59
N GLU A 143 -2.38 19.64 -10.47
CA GLU A 143 -1.81 20.96 -10.23
C GLU A 143 -0.27 20.92 -10.28
N GLN A 144 0.33 19.94 -9.58
CA GLN A 144 1.78 19.78 -9.57
C GLN A 144 2.33 19.40 -10.95
N ALA A 145 1.68 18.47 -11.65
CA ALA A 145 2.06 18.06 -13.00
C ALA A 145 2.01 19.23 -14.00
N ASN A 146 0.98 20.08 -13.91
CA ASN A 146 0.88 21.27 -14.76
C ASN A 146 2.01 22.27 -14.51
N LYS A 147 2.42 22.48 -13.24
CA LYS A 147 3.57 23.33 -12.89
C LYS A 147 4.85 22.78 -13.52
N THR A 148 5.12 21.48 -13.36
CA THR A 148 6.29 20.83 -13.95
C THR A 148 6.27 20.86 -15.48
N LEU A 149 5.11 20.63 -16.12
CA LEU A 149 4.98 20.70 -17.58
C LEU A 149 5.19 22.11 -18.12
N ALA A 150 4.71 23.15 -17.42
CA ALA A 150 4.96 24.53 -17.82
C ALA A 150 6.45 24.85 -17.84
N GLU A 151 7.18 24.46 -16.79
CA GLU A 151 8.64 24.62 -16.71
C GLU A 151 9.38 23.86 -17.82
N VAL A 152 8.96 22.62 -18.11
CA VAL A 152 9.51 21.82 -19.20
C VAL A 152 9.26 22.48 -20.55
N HIS A 153 8.04 22.93 -20.83
CA HIS A 153 7.70 23.59 -22.09
C HIS A 153 8.49 24.89 -22.28
N GLU A 154 8.64 25.70 -21.24
CA GLU A 154 9.45 26.92 -21.27
C GLU A 154 10.90 26.60 -21.63
N LYS A 155 11.51 25.68 -20.89
CA LYS A 155 12.92 25.29 -21.10
C LYS A 155 13.18 24.60 -22.43
N MET A 156 12.17 23.92 -22.98
CA MET A 156 12.23 23.30 -24.31
C MET A 156 11.93 24.28 -25.46
N GLY A 157 11.54 25.53 -25.15
CA GLY A 157 11.13 26.51 -26.17
C GLY A 157 9.78 26.21 -26.82
N LEU A 158 8.96 25.38 -26.17
CA LEU A 158 7.60 25.01 -26.58
C LEU A 158 6.53 25.89 -25.90
N ALA A 159 6.93 26.78 -24.99
CA ALA A 159 6.05 27.82 -24.48
C ALA A 159 5.63 28.72 -25.65
N THR A 160 4.34 28.68 -25.98
CA THR A 160 3.73 29.41 -27.10
C THR A 160 4.02 30.91 -27.01
N SER A 161 5.11 31.39 -27.62
CA SER A 161 5.40 32.81 -27.79
C SER A 161 5.32 33.28 -29.26
N LEU A 162 5.03 32.40 -30.21
CA LEU A 162 4.71 32.77 -31.58
C LEU A 162 3.30 32.29 -31.91
N LEU A 163 2.34 33.21 -31.84
CA LEU A 163 1.09 33.31 -32.63
C LEU A 163 0.06 34.28 -31.97
N ALA A 164 0.30 34.78 -30.75
CA ALA A 164 -0.57 35.79 -30.13
C ALA A 164 -0.23 37.24 -30.54
N SER A 165 1.02 37.53 -30.94
CA SER A 165 1.42 38.89 -31.35
C SER A 165 0.99 39.27 -32.77
N GLU A 166 0.57 38.33 -33.62
CA GLU A 166 0.08 38.63 -34.98
C GLU A 166 -1.45 38.61 -35.12
N MET A 167 -2.18 38.07 -34.13
CA MET A 167 -3.65 38.05 -34.14
C MET A 167 -4.30 39.27 -33.47
N THR A 168 -3.53 40.09 -32.75
CA THR A 168 -4.07 41.25 -32.02
C THR A 168 -4.33 42.47 -32.93
N GLU A 169 -3.80 42.49 -34.17
CA GLU A 169 -4.04 43.57 -35.13
C GLU A 169 -5.29 43.39 -36.03
N ARG A 170 -5.99 42.25 -36.01
CA ARG A 170 -7.07 41.98 -36.99
C ARG A 170 -8.49 41.75 -36.47
N THR A 171 -8.75 41.90 -35.17
CA THR A 171 -10.12 41.71 -34.66
C THR A 171 -10.48 42.71 -33.58
N SER A 172 -10.58 43.98 -33.97
CA SER A 172 -11.38 44.98 -33.27
C SER A 172 -12.86 44.83 -33.67
N ILE A 173 -13.63 44.07 -32.89
CA ILE A 173 -15.10 44.19 -32.85
C ILE A 173 -15.53 44.14 -31.36
N PRO A 174 -16.33 45.11 -30.87
CA PRO A 174 -16.70 45.19 -29.47
C PRO A 174 -17.95 44.34 -29.18
N SER A 175 -17.98 43.64 -28.04
CA SER A 175 -19.23 43.05 -27.52
C SER A 175 -19.13 42.73 -26.02
N THR A 176 -19.63 43.66 -25.21
CA THR A 176 -20.55 43.48 -24.07
C THR A 176 -20.42 42.23 -23.17
N GLY A 177 -19.79 42.44 -21.99
CA GLY A 177 -20.34 42.21 -20.64
C GLY A 177 -21.02 40.89 -20.24
N ARG A 178 -20.44 40.20 -19.23
CA ARG A 178 -21.02 40.00 -17.88
C ARG A 178 -20.03 39.27 -16.96
N SER A 179 -19.87 39.78 -15.75
CA SER A 179 -19.08 39.20 -14.66
C SER A 179 -19.91 38.19 -13.86
N PHE A 180 -19.27 37.12 -13.40
CA PHE A 180 -19.78 36.27 -12.32
C PHE A 180 -18.68 36.13 -11.27
N SER A 181 -19.00 36.56 -10.04
CA SER A 181 -18.11 36.52 -8.87
C SER A 181 -18.09 35.13 -8.23
N SER A 182 -16.90 34.57 -8.02
CA SER A 182 -16.65 33.47 -7.10
C SER A 182 -16.53 34.00 -5.67
N GLY A 183 -17.19 33.34 -4.72
CA GLY A 183 -17.03 33.64 -3.30
C GLY A 183 -17.31 32.42 -2.45
N LEU A 184 -16.24 31.83 -1.89
CA LEU A 184 -16.16 31.26 -0.54
C LEU A 184 -14.70 30.82 -0.26
N PRO A 185 -14.17 31.02 0.97
CA PRO A 185 -12.74 30.97 1.27
C PRO A 185 -12.24 29.55 1.60
N PRO A 186 -10.91 29.30 1.58
CA PRO A 186 -10.32 28.03 1.97
C PRO A 186 -10.10 27.95 3.50
N GLU A 187 -10.39 26.80 4.11
CA GLU A 187 -9.98 26.46 5.48
C GLU A 187 -8.91 25.34 5.51
N PRO A 188 -8.09 25.25 6.58
CA PRO A 188 -6.75 24.67 6.52
C PRO A 188 -6.68 23.17 6.82
N LEU A 189 -5.69 22.52 6.19
CA LEU A 189 -5.34 21.11 6.37
C LEU A 189 -4.70 20.87 7.75
N LEU A 190 -5.35 20.04 8.57
CA LEU A 190 -4.78 19.46 9.79
C LEU A 190 -3.91 18.25 9.42
N TYR A 191 -2.62 18.37 9.72
CA TYR A 191 -1.60 17.32 9.69
C TYR A 191 -1.57 16.60 11.04
N ILE A 192 -1.64 15.27 11.04
CA ILE A 192 -1.45 14.40 12.22
C ILE A 192 -0.65 13.16 11.72
N PRO A 193 0.33 12.66 12.52
CA PRO A 193 1.64 12.21 12.06
C PRO A 193 1.72 10.81 11.43
#